data_AF-A0A1B6GNC3-F1
#
_entry.id   AF-A0A1B6GNC3-F1
#
_cell.length_a   1.000
_cell.length_b   1.000
_cell.length_c   1.000
_cell.angle_alpha   90.00
_cell.angle_beta   90.00
_cell.angle_gamma   90.00
#
_symmetry.space_group_name_H-M   'P 1'
#
loop_
_entity.id
_entity.type
_entity.pdbx_description
1 polymer ?
#
loop_
_entity_poly.entity_id
_entity_poly.type
_entity_poly.pdbx_seq_one_letter_code
_entity_poly.pdbx_strand_id
1 'polypeptide(L)'
;AAYNYQAYDIGNHFDEFAGVTDVDFSRYPSQSLQWDWLRIYLTEFTGCPPTDNQIHSLYVQVNKFALAAHFLWGVWALVQAEHSNIDFDFLEYAGLRLKEYFSKKESFLAMKMPR
;
A
#
# COMPACT_ATOMS: atom_id res chain seq x y z
N ALA A 1 -0.24 -16.28 -2.83
CA ALA A 1 -1.06 -15.62 -3.86
C ALA A 1 -2.48 -16.18 -3.80
N ALA A 2 -3.49 -15.31 -3.86
CA ALA A 2 -4.91 -15.65 -3.86
C ALA A 2 -5.69 -14.56 -4.62
N TYR A 3 -6.95 -14.83 -4.98
CA TYR A 3 -7.83 -13.79 -5.52
C TYR A 3 -7.99 -12.64 -4.53
N ASN A 4 -7.83 -11.41 -5.01
CA ASN A 4 -7.96 -10.20 -4.21
C ASN A 4 -8.26 -8.97 -5.09
N TYR A 5 -8.52 -7.82 -4.47
CA TYR A 5 -8.64 -6.54 -5.15
C TYR A 5 -7.29 -6.11 -5.75
N GLN A 6 -7.28 -5.72 -7.03
CA GLN A 6 -6.08 -5.22 -7.71
C GLN A 6 -5.38 -4.10 -6.93
N ALA A 7 -6.17 -3.22 -6.30
CA ALA A 7 -5.68 -2.08 -5.56
C ALA A 7 -4.93 -2.48 -4.28
N TYR A 8 -5.21 -3.66 -3.71
CA TYR A 8 -4.44 -4.19 -2.59
C TYR A 8 -3.03 -4.57 -3.01
N ASP A 9 -2.89 -5.26 -4.13
CA ASP A 9 -1.57 -5.71 -4.59
C ASP A 9 -0.67 -4.50 -4.91
N ILE A 10 -1.25 -3.49 -5.56
CA ILE A 10 -0.56 -2.23 -5.88
C ILE A 10 -0.28 -1.40 -4.62
N GLY A 11 -1.25 -1.25 -3.72
CA GLY A 11 -1.07 -0.50 -2.47
C GLY A 11 0.01 -1.13 -1.59
N ASN A 12 -0.01 -2.46 -1.47
CA ASN A 12 1.05 -3.19 -0.80
C ASN A 12 2.41 -3.00 -1.49
N HIS A 13 2.47 -3.08 -2.82
CA HIS A 13 3.70 -2.83 -3.56
C HIS A 13 4.28 -1.43 -3.28
N PHE A 14 3.44 -0.41 -3.16
CA PHE A 14 3.86 0.95 -2.81
C PHE A 14 4.31 1.09 -1.36
N ASP A 15 3.70 0.38 -0.41
CA ASP A 15 4.18 0.33 0.98
C ASP A 15 5.62 -0.19 1.07
N GLU A 16 6.00 -1.16 0.23
CA GLU A 16 7.34 -1.77 0.23
C GLU A 16 8.44 -0.79 -0.23
N PHE A 17 8.12 0.38 -0.80
CA PHE A 17 9.11 1.42 -1.08
C PHE A 17 9.78 1.93 0.20
N ALA A 18 9.11 1.81 1.34
CA ALA A 18 9.67 2.14 2.63
C ALA A 18 10.81 1.19 3.06
N GLY A 19 10.89 -0.01 2.48
CA GLY A 19 11.83 -1.04 2.90
C GLY A 19 11.38 -1.78 4.18
N VAL A 20 12.14 -2.82 4.54
CA VAL A 20 11.82 -3.72 5.66
C VAL A 20 12.83 -3.62 6.81
N THR A 21 14.13 -3.47 6.50
CA THR A 21 15.19 -3.33 7.51
C THR A 21 15.41 -1.86 7.91
N ASP A 22 15.58 -0.97 6.93
CA ASP A 22 15.75 0.47 7.13
C ASP A 22 14.46 1.19 6.74
N VAL A 23 13.41 1.00 7.54
CA VAL A 23 12.06 1.48 7.22
C VAL A 23 12.02 3.01 7.15
N ASP A 24 11.68 3.53 5.98
CA ASP A 24 11.54 4.96 5.71
C ASP A 24 10.24 5.23 4.94
N PHE A 25 9.16 5.50 5.67
CA PHE A 25 7.85 5.79 5.09
C PHE A 25 7.79 7.08 4.27
N SER A 26 8.83 7.93 4.31
CA SER A 26 8.91 9.08 3.41
C SER A 26 9.15 8.67 1.95
N ARG A 27 9.56 7.42 1.71
CA ARG A 27 9.78 6.84 0.36
C ARG A 27 8.51 6.36 -0.31
N TYR A 28 7.38 6.33 0.39
CA TYR A 28 6.09 6.01 -0.23
C TYR A 28 5.89 6.91 -1.47
N PRO A 29 5.52 6.35 -2.63
CA PRO A 29 5.58 7.07 -3.89
C PRO A 29 4.71 8.31 -3.88
N SER A 30 5.24 9.42 -4.42
CA SER A 30 4.50 10.67 -4.57
C SER A 30 3.26 10.48 -5.44
N GLN A 31 2.29 11.38 -5.32
CA GLN A 31 1.08 11.32 -6.15
C GLN A 31 1.42 11.28 -7.66
N SER A 32 2.39 12.07 -8.13
CA SER A 32 2.78 12.07 -9.54
C SER A 32 3.32 10.72 -9.98
N LEU A 33 4.21 10.11 -9.16
CA LEU A 33 4.77 8.79 -9.46
C LEU A 33 3.69 7.71 -9.46
N GLN A 34 2.77 7.73 -8.48
CA GLN A 34 1.64 6.80 -8.47
C GLN A 34 0.78 6.96 -9.72
N TRP A 35 0.45 8.19 -10.12
CA TRP A 35 -0.34 8.45 -11.32
C TRP A 35 0.33 7.92 -12.59
N ASP A 36 1.62 8.14 -12.77
CA ASP A 36 2.37 7.66 -13.93
C ASP A 36 2.44 6.12 -13.93
N TRP A 37 2.72 5.51 -12.77
CA TRP A 37 2.74 4.06 -12.63
C TRP A 37 1.36 3.45 -12.94
N LEU A 38 0.28 4.01 -12.41
CA LEU A 38 -1.09 3.54 -12.61
C LEU A 38 -1.55 3.70 -14.06
N ARG A 39 -1.11 4.77 -14.75
CA ARG A 39 -1.36 4.95 -16.18
C ARG A 39 -0.74 3.82 -16.98
N ILE A 40 0.53 3.49 -16.71
CA ILE A 40 1.23 2.38 -17.39
C ILE A 40 0.53 1.06 -17.07
N TYR A 41 0.31 0.76 -15.79
CA TYR A 41 -0.36 -0.47 -15.34
C TYR A 41 -1.70 -0.69 -16.04
N LEU A 42 -2.58 0.32 -16.02
CA LEU A 42 -3.89 0.21 -16.65
C LEU A 42 -3.78 0.06 -18.17
N THR A 43 -2.83 0.76 -18.82
CA THR A 43 -2.61 0.62 -20.26
C THR A 43 -2.23 -0.81 -20.63
N GLU A 44 -1.31 -1.42 -19.88
CA GLU A 44 -0.89 -2.81 -20.10
C GLU A 44 -2.01 -3.81 -19.75
N PHE A 45 -2.79 -3.53 -18.70
CA PHE A 45 -3.86 -4.42 -18.25
C PHE A 45 -5.07 -4.44 -19.20
N THR A 46 -5.45 -3.29 -19.76
CA THR A 46 -6.62 -3.17 -20.66
C THR A 46 -6.27 -3.22 -22.13
N GLY A 47 -5.01 -3.00 -22.50
CA GLY A 47 -4.54 -2.85 -23.88
C GLY A 47 -4.83 -1.47 -24.50
N CYS A 48 -5.31 -0.49 -23.71
CA CYS A 48 -5.56 0.86 -24.20
C CYS A 48 -5.29 1.94 -23.12
N PRO A 49 -4.88 3.16 -23.50
CA PRO A 49 -4.63 4.22 -22.52
C PRO A 49 -5.86 4.53 -21.67
N PRO A 50 -5.74 4.54 -20.32
CA PRO A 50 -6.85 4.85 -19.43
C PRO A 50 -7.19 6.34 -19.47
N THR A 51 -8.43 6.66 -19.12
CA THR A 51 -8.86 8.04 -18.82
C THR A 51 -8.32 8.50 -17.47
N ASP A 52 -8.22 9.81 -17.27
CA ASP A 52 -7.82 10.40 -15.98
C ASP A 52 -8.78 9.99 -14.84
N ASN A 53 -10.07 9.81 -15.14
CA ASN A 53 -11.04 9.31 -14.15
C ASN A 53 -10.77 7.86 -13.72
N GLN A 54 -10.33 7.00 -14.65
CA GLN A 54 -9.93 5.63 -14.30
C GLN A 54 -8.65 5.63 -13.44
N ILE A 55 -7.65 6.44 -13.82
CA ILE A 55 -6.42 6.59 -13.02
C ILE A 55 -6.76 7.11 -11.62
N HIS A 56 -7.56 8.17 -11.53
CA HIS A 56 -7.95 8.77 -10.26
C HIS A 56 -8.74 7.79 -9.39
N SER A 57 -9.69 7.04 -9.96
CA SER A 57 -10.44 6.02 -9.22
C SER A 57 -9.51 4.96 -8.62
N LEU A 58 -8.57 4.45 -9.43
CA LEU A 58 -7.62 3.45 -8.95
C LEU A 58 -6.65 4.03 -7.93
N TYR A 59 -6.16 5.25 -8.12
CA TYR A 59 -5.32 5.98 -7.14
C TYR A 59 -5.99 6.06 -5.76
N VAL A 60 -7.27 6.43 -5.70
CA VAL A 60 -8.03 6.48 -4.44
C VAL A 60 -8.15 5.09 -3.80
N GLN A 61 -8.44 4.06 -4.60
CA GLN A 61 -8.53 2.69 -4.09
C GLN A 61 -7.19 2.20 -3.56
N VAL A 62 -6.11 2.39 -4.31
CA VAL A 62 -4.75 1.95 -3.97
C VAL A 62 -4.31 2.53 -2.62
N ASN A 63 -4.46 3.84 -2.42
CA ASN A 63 -4.09 4.45 -1.13
C ASN A 63 -4.98 3.95 0.01
N LYS A 64 -6.27 3.70 -0.20
CA LYS A 64 -7.12 3.08 0.84
C LYS A 64 -6.69 1.65 1.16
N PHE A 65 -6.28 0.88 0.16
CA PHE A 65 -5.81 -0.49 0.37
C PHE A 65 -4.36 -0.57 0.91
N ALA A 66 -3.53 0.45 0.72
CA ALA A 66 -2.26 0.60 1.44
C ALA A 66 -2.48 0.59 2.97
N LEU A 67 -3.54 1.24 3.46
CA LEU A 67 -3.95 1.10 4.87
C LEU A 67 -4.23 -0.36 5.25
N ALA A 68 -4.97 -1.09 4.41
CA ALA A 68 -5.27 -2.49 4.67
C ALA A 68 -4.00 -3.35 4.68
N ALA A 69 -3.03 -3.06 3.81
CA ALA A 69 -1.73 -3.72 3.77
C ALA A 69 -0.91 -3.45 5.05
N HIS A 70 -0.78 -2.19 5.47
CA HIS A 70 -0.14 -1.86 6.76
C HIS A 70 -0.78 -2.60 7.93
N PHE A 71 -2.12 -2.63 8.00
CA PHE A 71 -2.82 -3.33 9.07
C PHE A 71 -2.57 -4.83 9.04
N LEU A 72 -2.67 -5.46 7.86
CA LEU A 72 -2.45 -6.89 7.68
C LEU A 72 -1.03 -7.28 8.08
N TRP A 73 -0.01 -6.57 7.59
CA TRP A 73 1.38 -6.88 7.90
C TRP A 73 1.75 -6.56 9.35
N GLY A 74 1.12 -5.55 9.95
CA GLY A 74 1.24 -5.29 11.38
C GLY A 74 0.74 -6.46 12.22
N VAL A 75 -0.46 -6.98 11.92
CA VAL A 75 -1.01 -8.14 12.63
C VAL A 75 -0.20 -9.40 12.35
N TRP A 76 0.20 -9.64 11.10
CA TRP A 76 1.06 -10.77 10.74
C TRP A 76 2.37 -10.75 11.54
N ALA A 77 3.01 -9.58 11.66
CA ALA A 77 4.24 -9.45 12.41
C ALA A 77 4.05 -9.70 13.91
N LEU A 78 2.93 -9.27 14.52
CA LEU A 78 2.61 -9.65 15.90
C LEU A 78 2.52 -11.16 16.09
N VAL A 79 1.91 -11.88 15.14
CA VAL A 79 1.85 -13.35 15.18
C VAL A 79 3.25 -13.96 15.01
N GLN A 80 4.09 -13.39 14.13
CA GLN A 80 5.45 -13.86 13.93
C GLN A 80 6.37 -13.61 15.13
N ALA A 81 6.15 -12.53 15.89
CA ALA A 81 6.95 -12.25 17.09
C ALA A 81 6.89 -13.38 18.13
N GLU A 82 5.80 -14.14 18.19
CA GLU A 82 5.64 -15.29 19.08
C GLU A 82 6.12 -16.61 18.45
N HIS A 83 5.95 -16.78 17.13
CA HIS A 83 6.06 -18.08 16.47
C HIS A 83 7.26 -18.26 15.54
N SER A 84 7.92 -17.17 15.12
CA SER A 84 8.99 -17.23 14.13
C SER A 84 10.34 -17.52 14.77
N ASN A 85 11.17 -18.29 14.06
CA ASN A 85 12.58 -18.51 14.42
C ASN A 85 13.53 -17.63 13.58
N ILE A 86 12.99 -16.72 12.76
CA ILE A 86 13.79 -15.81 11.95
C ILE A 86 14.36 -14.71 12.86
N ASP A 87 15.66 -14.42 12.72
CA ASP A 87 16.33 -13.32 13.42
C ASP A 87 15.91 -11.96 12.81
N PHE A 88 14.77 -11.47 13.26
CA PHE A 88 14.15 -10.21 12.83
C PHE A 88 13.26 -9.66 13.95
N ASP A 89 13.30 -8.35 14.19
CA ASP A 89 12.46 -7.73 15.21
C ASP A 89 11.02 -7.53 14.71
N PHE A 90 10.24 -8.62 14.78
CA PHE A 90 8.84 -8.62 14.37
C PHE A 90 7.97 -7.69 15.23
N LEU A 91 8.29 -7.50 16.51
CA LEU A 91 7.48 -6.67 17.40
C LEU A 91 7.68 -5.19 17.07
N GLU A 92 8.92 -4.75 16.84
CA GLU A 92 9.22 -3.41 16.33
C GLU A 92 8.57 -3.18 14.97
N TYR A 93 8.73 -4.12 14.04
CA TYR A 93 8.13 -4.02 12.70
C TYR A 93 6.59 -3.91 12.74
N ALA A 94 5.93 -4.68 13.61
CA ALA A 94 4.51 -4.57 13.84
C ALA A 94 4.11 -3.16 14.32
N GLY A 95 4.86 -2.62 15.29
CA GLY A 95 4.67 -1.27 15.80
C GLY A 95 4.81 -0.22 14.70
N LEU A 96 5.83 -0.33 13.85
CA LEU A 96 6.06 0.57 12.72
C LEU A 96 4.90 0.54 11.70
N ARG A 97 4.47 -0.64 11.25
CA ARG A 97 3.37 -0.78 10.28
C ARG A 97 2.05 -0.24 10.82
N LEU A 98 1.70 -0.55 12.08
CA LEU A 98 0.46 -0.06 12.69
C LEU A 98 0.51 1.45 12.95
N LYS A 99 1.66 2.00 13.35
CA LYS A 99 1.84 3.45 13.49
C LYS A 99 1.61 4.16 12.16
N GLU A 100 2.14 3.63 11.06
CA GLU A 100 1.93 4.25 9.74
C GLU A 100 0.50 4.12 9.24
N TYR A 101 -0.16 2.98 9.50
CA TYR A 101 -1.61 2.87 9.27
C TYR A 101 -2.37 4.04 9.91
N PHE A 102 -2.14 4.30 11.20
CA PHE A 102 -2.84 5.38 11.90
C PHE A 102 -2.40 6.78 11.43
N SER A 103 -1.15 6.96 11.01
CA SER A 103 -0.64 8.25 10.51
C SER A 103 -1.33 8.67 9.19
N LYS A 104 -1.63 7.70 8.32
CA LYS A 104 -2.27 7.94 7.01
C LYS A 104 -3.78 7.78 7.00
N LYS A 105 -4.36 7.11 8.00
CA LYS A 105 -5.76 6.69 8.03
C LYS A 105 -6.75 7.78 7.61
N GLU A 106 -6.70 8.94 8.27
CA GLU A 106 -7.65 10.02 8.02
C GLU A 106 -7.51 10.59 6.60
N SER A 107 -6.29 10.86 6.15
CA SER A 107 -6.05 11.46 4.82
C SER A 107 -6.43 10.51 3.69
N PHE A 108 -6.09 9.23 3.80
CA PHE A 108 -6.38 8.23 2.78
C PHE A 108 -7.87 7.87 2.74
N LEU A 109 -8.56 7.78 3.89
CA LEU A 109 -10.00 7.55 3.93
C LEU A 109 -10.80 8.76 3.42
N ALA A 110 -10.31 9.99 3.64
CA ALA A 110 -10.94 11.22 3.17
C ALA A 110 -10.92 11.37 1.64
N MET A 111 -10.01 10.69 0.93
CA MET A 111 -9.91 10.72 -0.53
C MET A 111 -11.26 10.36 -1.19
N LYS A 112 -11.64 11.17 -2.18
CA LYS A 112 -12.92 11.09 -2.88
C LYS A 112 -12.72 10.52 -4.27
N MET A 113 -13.65 9.66 -4.69
CA MET A 113 -13.70 9.21 -6.08
C MET A 113 -13.97 10.40 -7.02
N PRO A 114 -13.48 10.35 -8.27
CA PRO A 114 -13.88 11.31 -9.29
C PRO A 114 -15.41 11.29 -9.47
N ARG A 115 -15.96 12.46 -9.84
CA ARG A 115 -17.38 12.60 -10.18
C ARG A 115 -17.67 12.11 -11.59
#